data_AF-A0A8R2NLD9-F1
#
_entry.id   AF-A0A8R2NLD9-F1
#
_cell.length_a   1.000
_cell.length_b   1.000
_cell.length_c   1.000
_cell.angle_alpha   90.00
_cell.angle_beta   90.00
_cell.angle_gamma   90.00
#
_symmetry.space_group_name_H-M   'P 1'
#
loop_
_entity.id
_entity.type
_entity.pdbx_description
1 polymer ?
#
loop_
_entity_poly.entity_id
_entity_poly.type
_entity_poly.pdbx_seq_one_letter_code
_entity_poly.pdbx_strand_id
1 'polypeptide(L)'
;MEIYVILDLKRMNGLFTFGHKNVLIAASPYFRGKFESQNICKTGNDRVTISELKSTVLQILINYIYKGEIEVTKENVEDLLPAAKLVQLDFVYVTCIEFLQKKMDGSNCLSIRTIANNFNYPELLAISETFMKKQFLEVVKTEDFLLLSYDDLVGIIACNGLAVPCEEQSVEVYRPSDGVWSSVADMEISRFRLGVAVLDGLLYVMGGEMEEPVVYNTVEIYNPNSNTWTTEILSRNGERTYSGVVIDRPHHFL
;
A
#
# COMPACT_ATOMS: atom_id res chain seq x y z
N MET A 1 32.68 43.20 -0.99
CA MET A 1 32.42 41.97 -1.78
C MET A 1 31.18 41.34 -1.18
N GLU A 2 30.03 41.60 -1.78
CA GLU A 2 28.78 40.96 -1.38
C GLU A 2 28.85 39.48 -1.77
N ILE A 3 28.68 38.58 -0.80
CA ILE A 3 28.78 37.11 -0.94
C ILE A 3 27.42 36.50 -1.35
N TYR A 4 26.47 37.38 -1.70
CA TYR A 4 25.07 37.04 -1.93
C TYR A 4 24.85 36.62 -3.38
N VAL A 5 24.14 35.51 -3.57
CA VAL A 5 23.59 35.06 -4.84
C VAL A 5 22.08 35.21 -4.77
N ILE A 6 21.51 35.83 -5.79
CA ILE A 6 20.08 35.98 -6.01
C ILE A 6 19.62 34.75 -6.81
N LEU A 7 18.73 33.95 -6.24
CA LEU A 7 18.10 32.85 -6.95
C LEU A 7 16.82 33.37 -7.61
N ASP A 8 16.76 33.28 -8.94
CA ASP A 8 15.61 33.63 -9.77
C ASP A 8 14.85 32.35 -10.14
N LEU A 9 13.56 32.28 -9.81
CA LEU A 9 12.71 31.15 -10.18
C LEU A 9 11.73 31.55 -11.25
N LYS A 10 11.75 30.79 -12.36
CA LYS A 10 10.89 31.04 -13.50
C LYS A 10 9.44 30.63 -13.21
N ARG A 11 8.66 31.51 -12.58
CA ARG A 11 7.19 31.60 -12.74
C ARG A 11 6.66 32.97 -12.34
N MET A 12 6.24 33.73 -13.36
CA MET A 12 5.27 34.85 -13.46
C MET A 12 5.13 35.95 -12.38
N ASN A 13 5.71 35.82 -11.18
CA ASN A 13 5.41 36.68 -10.04
C ASN A 13 6.63 37.48 -9.54
N GLY A 14 7.81 37.32 -10.16
CA GLY A 14 9.02 38.10 -9.82
C GLY A 14 9.57 37.88 -8.41
N LEU A 15 9.26 36.75 -7.77
CA LEU A 15 9.72 36.47 -6.41
C LEU A 15 11.16 35.95 -6.43
N PHE A 16 12.06 36.66 -5.75
CA PHE A 16 13.47 36.29 -5.61
C PHE A 16 13.73 35.67 -4.24
N THR A 17 14.55 34.62 -4.20
CA THR A 17 15.08 34.06 -2.96
C THR A 17 16.57 34.37 -2.86
N PHE A 18 16.99 34.90 -1.72
CA PHE A 18 18.39 35.26 -1.49
C PHE A 18 19.10 34.15 -0.74
N GLY A 19 20.37 33.91 -1.08
CA GLY A 19 21.23 32.99 -0.34
C GLY A 19 22.70 33.31 -0.56
N HIS A 20 23.55 32.84 0.33
CA HIS A 20 24.99 33.00 0.22
C HIS A 20 25.57 31.79 -0.52
N LYS A 21 26.31 32.05 -1.58
CA LYS A 21 26.86 31.01 -2.47
C LYS A 21 27.60 29.91 -1.71
N ASN A 22 28.48 30.30 -0.81
CA ASN A 22 29.29 29.40 0.00
C ASN A 22 28.44 28.49 0.90
N VAL A 23 27.42 29.04 1.54
CA VAL A 23 26.49 28.28 2.40
C VAL A 23 25.71 27.27 1.56
N LEU A 24 25.18 27.67 0.41
CA LEU A 24 24.39 26.80 -0.46
C LEU A 24 25.22 25.66 -1.08
N ILE A 25 26.44 25.95 -1.56
CA ILE A 25 27.37 24.96 -2.11
C ILE A 25 27.84 23.96 -1.04
N ALA A 26 27.99 24.44 0.20
CA ALA A 26 28.40 23.59 1.32
C ALA A 26 27.26 22.65 1.75
N ALA A 27 26.02 23.13 1.73
CA ALA A 27 24.87 22.37 2.17
C ALA A 27 24.35 21.36 1.13
N SER A 28 24.54 21.61 -0.17
CA SER A 28 23.97 20.75 -1.21
C SER A 28 24.87 20.65 -2.46
N PRO A 29 25.18 19.42 -2.91
CA PRO A 29 25.89 19.18 -4.17
C PRO A 29 25.15 19.71 -5.40
N TYR A 30 23.82 19.76 -5.37
CA TYR A 30 23.02 20.29 -6.46
C TYR A 30 23.35 21.77 -6.73
N PHE A 31 23.39 22.62 -5.68
CA PHE A 31 23.74 24.04 -5.86
C PHE A 31 25.16 24.22 -6.38
N ARG A 32 26.10 23.36 -5.95
CA ARG A 32 27.46 23.34 -6.51
C ARG A 32 27.45 23.13 -8.02
N GLY A 33 26.84 22.05 -8.50
CA GLY A 33 26.76 21.74 -9.92
C GLY A 33 25.98 22.79 -10.72
N LYS A 34 24.89 23.33 -10.16
CA LYS A 34 24.09 24.38 -10.80
C LYS A 34 24.86 25.68 -10.97
N PHE A 35 25.63 26.10 -9.96
CA PHE A 35 26.41 27.34 -10.03
C PHE A 35 27.64 27.21 -10.95
N GLU A 36 28.25 26.03 -11.00
CA GLU A 36 29.33 25.72 -11.94
C GLU A 36 28.84 25.71 -13.39
N SER A 37 27.71 25.05 -13.67
CA SER A 37 27.14 24.97 -15.02
C SER A 37 26.69 26.32 -15.57
N GLN A 38 26.17 27.22 -14.72
CA GLN A 38 25.78 28.58 -15.13
C GLN A 38 26.94 29.60 -15.10
N ASN A 39 28.18 29.17 -14.86
CA ASN A 39 29.37 30.03 -14.83
C ASN A 39 29.25 31.25 -13.88
N ILE A 40 28.50 31.11 -12.78
CA ILE A 40 28.29 32.17 -11.78
C ILE A 40 29.62 32.65 -11.19
N CYS A 41 30.59 31.74 -11.03
CA CYS A 41 31.92 32.08 -10.53
C CYS A 41 32.76 32.95 -11.48
N LYS A 42 32.45 32.97 -12.78
CA LYS A 42 33.32 33.55 -13.82
C LYS A 42 32.74 34.80 -14.48
N THR A 43 31.43 34.98 -14.42
CA THR A 43 30.71 36.01 -15.20
C THR A 43 30.43 37.30 -14.42
N GLY A 44 30.69 37.32 -13.10
CA GLY A 44 30.27 38.43 -12.23
C GLY A 44 28.74 38.55 -12.11
N ASN A 45 28.01 37.54 -12.55
CA ASN A 45 26.56 37.50 -12.52
C ASN A 45 26.12 36.73 -11.26
N ASP A 46 25.50 37.43 -10.32
CA ASP A 46 25.04 36.86 -9.04
C ASP A 46 23.63 36.26 -9.14
N ARG A 47 23.12 36.03 -10.36
CA ARG A 47 21.76 35.51 -10.59
C ARG A 47 21.79 34.09 -11.12
N VAL A 48 21.08 33.19 -10.45
CA VAL A 48 20.93 31.78 -10.85
C VAL A 48 19.48 31.49 -11.13
N THR A 49 19.19 30.94 -12.31
CA THR A 49 17.84 30.46 -12.61
C THR A 49 17.68 29.00 -12.19
N ILE A 50 16.68 28.74 -11.34
CA ILE A 50 16.19 27.38 -11.05
C ILE A 50 14.75 27.33 -11.60
N SER A 51 14.42 26.31 -12.39
CA SER A 51 13.08 26.17 -13.00
C SER A 51 12.39 24.88 -12.58
N GLU A 52 13.15 23.98 -11.97
CA GLU A 52 12.74 22.65 -11.55
C GLU A 52 11.95 22.67 -10.24
N LEU A 53 11.95 23.79 -9.50
CA LEU A 53 11.37 23.91 -8.17
C LEU A 53 10.35 25.05 -8.08
N LYS A 54 9.27 24.81 -7.32
CA LYS A 54 8.31 25.87 -6.92
C LYS A 54 8.99 26.86 -5.96
N SER A 55 8.57 28.12 -6.00
CA SER A 55 9.17 29.20 -5.19
C SER A 55 8.99 29.02 -3.69
N THR A 56 7.83 28.56 -3.26
CA THR A 56 7.54 28.23 -1.87
C THR A 56 8.49 27.15 -1.34
N VAL A 57 8.68 26.08 -2.12
CA VAL A 57 9.54 24.95 -1.75
C VAL A 57 11.00 25.36 -1.69
N LEU A 58 11.50 26.11 -2.68
CA LEU A 58 12.88 26.61 -2.63
C LEU A 58 13.08 27.47 -1.38
N GLN A 59 12.15 28.37 -1.06
CA GLN A 59 12.26 29.21 0.13
C GLN A 59 12.31 28.37 1.42
N ILE A 60 11.51 27.31 1.51
CA ILE A 60 11.54 26.37 2.65
C ILE A 60 12.90 25.67 2.74
N LEU A 61 13.43 25.15 1.63
CA LEU A 61 14.72 24.46 1.59
C LEU A 61 15.89 25.39 1.94
N ILE A 62 15.87 26.63 1.44
CA ILE A 62 16.87 27.63 1.77
C ILE A 62 16.77 28.01 3.25
N ASN A 63 15.57 28.23 3.78
CA ASN A 63 15.38 28.49 5.22
C ASN A 63 15.93 27.35 6.08
N TYR A 64 15.71 26.09 5.68
CA TYR A 64 16.29 24.92 6.34
C TYR A 64 17.82 24.96 6.31
N ILE A 65 18.45 25.26 5.17
CA ILE A 65 19.91 25.35 5.06
C ILE A 65 20.50 26.37 6.05
N TYR A 66 19.78 27.47 6.31
CA TYR A 66 20.23 28.49 7.25
C TYR A 66 19.89 28.21 8.71
N LYS A 67 18.72 27.62 8.99
CA LYS A 67 18.21 27.43 10.35
C LYS A 67 18.52 26.05 10.94
N GLY A 68 18.75 25.04 10.09
CA GLY A 68 18.87 23.64 10.49
C GLY A 68 17.56 22.96 10.86
N GLU A 69 16.43 23.66 10.77
CA GLU A 69 15.10 23.18 11.15
C GLU A 69 14.17 23.15 9.94
N ILE A 70 13.36 22.09 9.84
CA ILE A 70 12.39 21.89 8.76
C ILE A 70 11.04 21.50 9.34
N GLU A 71 9.97 22.13 8.83
CA GLU A 71 8.60 21.81 9.18
C GLU A 71 7.93 21.13 7.97
N VAL A 72 7.59 19.85 8.13
CA VAL A 72 6.89 19.07 7.10
C VAL A 72 5.41 19.00 7.44
N THR A 73 4.56 19.39 6.49
CA THR A 73 3.10 19.44 6.63
C THR A 73 2.41 18.71 5.47
N LYS A 74 1.11 18.45 5.58
CA LYS A 74 0.35 17.77 4.52
C LYS A 74 0.34 18.56 3.21
N GLU A 75 0.36 19.89 3.31
CA GLU A 75 0.27 20.80 2.16
C GLU A 75 1.61 20.95 1.44
N ASN A 76 2.73 20.69 2.11
CA ASN A 76 4.07 20.89 1.54
C ASN A 76 4.78 19.59 1.16
N VAL A 77 4.45 18.46 1.79
CA VAL A 77 5.24 17.22 1.67
C VAL A 77 5.28 16.65 0.25
N GLU A 78 4.19 16.78 -0.51
CA GLU A 78 4.10 16.27 -1.88
C GLU A 78 5.08 16.97 -2.83
N ASP A 79 5.28 18.28 -2.65
CA ASP A 79 6.24 19.05 -3.44
C ASP A 79 7.65 19.03 -2.82
N LEU A 80 7.74 18.94 -1.49
CA LEU A 80 8.99 18.99 -0.75
C LEU A 80 9.80 17.70 -0.90
N LEU A 81 9.14 16.54 -0.90
CA LEU A 81 9.80 15.24 -1.04
C LEU A 81 10.63 15.11 -2.34
N PRO A 82 10.05 15.32 -3.55
CA PRO A 82 10.82 15.24 -4.78
C PRO A 82 11.88 16.35 -4.88
N ALA A 83 11.59 17.54 -4.34
CA ALA A 83 12.55 18.63 -4.29
C ALA A 83 13.77 18.27 -3.41
N ALA A 84 13.57 17.69 -2.23
CA ALA A 84 14.64 17.29 -1.32
C ALA A 84 15.58 16.26 -1.95
N LYS A 85 15.03 15.29 -2.71
CA LYS A 85 15.84 14.34 -3.49
C LYS A 85 16.61 15.03 -4.61
N LEU A 86 15.97 15.94 -5.35
CA LEU A 86 16.62 16.69 -6.43
C LEU A 86 17.79 17.54 -5.92
N VAL A 87 17.57 18.28 -4.83
CA VAL A 87 18.61 19.13 -4.24
C VAL A 87 19.60 18.36 -3.37
N GLN A 88 19.40 17.05 -3.18
CA GLN A 88 20.26 16.17 -2.39
C GLN A 88 20.40 16.63 -0.93
N LEU A 89 19.26 16.88 -0.27
CA LEU A 89 19.19 17.14 1.16
C LEU A 89 18.59 15.92 1.88
N ASP A 90 19.44 14.96 2.20
CA ASP A 90 19.04 13.63 2.71
C ASP A 90 18.20 13.70 3.99
N PHE A 91 18.53 14.59 4.91
CA PHE A 91 17.78 14.74 6.16
C PHE A 91 16.33 15.21 5.92
N VAL A 92 16.14 16.20 5.05
CA VAL A 92 14.80 16.68 4.67
C VAL A 92 14.04 15.57 3.96
N TYR A 93 14.71 14.87 3.07
CA TYR A 93 14.15 13.74 2.34
C TYR A 93 13.66 12.63 3.29
N VAL A 94 14.49 12.17 4.22
CA VAL A 94 14.11 11.14 5.22
C VAL A 94 12.95 11.63 6.10
N THR A 95 13.00 12.90 6.53
CA THR A 95 11.94 13.48 7.37
C THR A 95 10.58 13.51 6.63
N CYS A 96 10.59 13.78 5.32
CA CYS A 96 9.38 13.71 4.50
C CYS A 96 8.82 12.28 4.42
N ILE A 97 9.69 11.28 4.24
CA ILE A 97 9.29 9.87 4.19
C ILE A 97 8.68 9.44 5.53
N GLU A 98 9.34 9.75 6.66
CA GLU A 98 8.82 9.44 7.99
C GLU A 98 7.47 10.11 8.26
N PHE A 99 7.28 11.35 7.79
CA PHE A 99 6.01 12.05 7.91
C PHE A 99 4.90 11.33 7.14
N LEU A 100 5.16 10.94 5.87
CA LEU A 100 4.20 10.20 5.05
C LEU A 100 3.85 8.85 5.66
N GLN A 101 4.84 8.12 6.18
CA GLN A 101 4.61 6.84 6.87
C GLN A 101 3.74 7.02 8.13
N LYS A 102 4.01 8.02 8.96
CA LYS A 102 3.25 8.28 10.20
C LYS A 102 1.83 8.80 9.95
N LYS A 103 1.57 9.42 8.80
CA LYS A 103 0.28 10.01 8.44
C LYS A 103 -0.50 9.21 7.40
N MET A 104 -0.05 8.01 7.06
CA MET A 104 -0.73 7.14 6.11
C MET A 104 -2.10 6.72 6.65
N ASP A 105 -3.13 6.92 5.83
CA ASP A 105 -4.52 6.56 6.11
C ASP A 105 -5.25 6.10 4.83
N GLY A 106 -6.49 5.64 4.96
CA GLY A 106 -7.26 5.12 3.83
C GLY A 106 -7.46 6.15 2.71
N SER A 107 -7.51 7.45 3.03
CA SER A 107 -7.76 8.53 2.06
C SER A 107 -6.51 8.96 1.29
N ASN A 108 -5.31 8.68 1.79
CA ASN A 108 -4.06 9.14 1.17
C ASN A 108 -3.13 8.02 0.71
N CYS A 109 -3.40 6.76 1.08
CA CYS A 109 -2.49 5.65 0.81
C CYS A 109 -2.23 5.41 -0.69
N LEU A 110 -3.24 5.61 -1.56
CA LEU A 110 -3.10 5.47 -3.01
C LEU A 110 -2.22 6.57 -3.60
N SER A 111 -2.43 7.81 -3.17
CA SER A 111 -1.60 8.95 -3.54
C SER A 111 -0.15 8.74 -3.08
N ILE A 112 0.09 8.29 -1.85
CA ILE A 112 1.43 7.96 -1.34
C ILE A 112 2.07 6.82 -2.13
N ARG A 113 1.31 5.77 -2.46
CA ARG A 113 1.79 4.65 -3.30
C ARG A 113 2.21 5.12 -4.69
N THR A 114 1.43 6.01 -5.30
CA THR A 114 1.72 6.58 -6.63
C THR A 114 3.00 7.42 -6.59
N ILE A 115 3.17 8.26 -5.56
CA ILE A 115 4.41 9.00 -5.31
C ILE A 115 5.58 8.02 -5.16
N ALA A 116 5.41 6.97 -4.35
CA ALA A 116 6.46 5.97 -4.11
C ALA A 116 6.90 5.27 -5.41
N ASN A 117 5.96 4.89 -6.26
CA ASN A 117 6.25 4.26 -7.54
C ASN A 117 6.95 5.24 -8.50
N ASN A 118 6.39 6.44 -8.69
CA ASN A 118 6.89 7.44 -9.65
C ASN A 118 8.32 7.88 -9.35
N PHE A 119 8.69 7.99 -8.08
CA PHE A 119 10.01 8.42 -7.65
C PHE A 119 10.95 7.26 -7.28
N ASN A 120 10.51 6.02 -7.50
CA ASN A 120 11.24 4.78 -7.23
C ASN A 120 11.71 4.66 -5.76
N TYR A 121 10.74 4.63 -4.85
CA TYR A 121 10.93 4.48 -3.40
C TYR A 121 10.41 3.12 -2.91
N PRO A 122 11.22 2.05 -3.00
CA PRO A 122 10.74 0.68 -2.79
C PRO A 122 10.24 0.43 -1.35
N GLU A 123 10.86 1.04 -0.34
CA GLU A 123 10.45 0.87 1.05
C GLU A 123 9.08 1.51 1.34
N LEU A 124 8.87 2.76 0.91
CA LEU A 124 7.58 3.45 1.04
C LEU A 124 6.51 2.74 0.21
N LEU A 125 6.88 2.25 -0.99
CA LEU A 125 6.00 1.47 -1.84
C LEU A 125 5.52 0.21 -1.10
N ALA A 126 6.43 -0.60 -0.57
CA ALA A 126 6.08 -1.81 0.18
C ALA A 126 5.20 -1.54 1.41
N ILE A 127 5.49 -0.47 2.15
CA ILE A 127 4.67 -0.04 3.30
C ILE A 127 3.26 0.36 2.84
N SER A 128 3.16 1.18 1.79
CA SER A 128 1.88 1.64 1.25
C SER A 128 1.04 0.50 0.68
N GLU A 129 1.66 -0.47 0.01
CA GLU A 129 0.99 -1.66 -0.53
C GLU A 129 0.49 -2.57 0.60
N THR A 130 1.29 -2.78 1.63
CA THR A 130 0.88 -3.56 2.81
C THR A 130 -0.29 -2.90 3.54
N PHE A 131 -0.26 -1.58 3.68
CA PHE A 131 -1.36 -0.82 4.28
C PHE A 131 -2.63 -0.91 3.44
N MET A 132 -2.52 -0.66 2.13
CA MET A 132 -3.63 -0.72 1.18
C MET A 132 -4.30 -2.10 1.18
N LYS A 133 -3.51 -3.19 1.22
CA LYS A 133 -4.03 -4.55 1.38
C LYS A 133 -4.86 -4.72 2.65
N LYS A 134 -4.36 -4.25 3.80
CA LYS A 134 -5.03 -4.37 5.11
C LYS A 134 -6.27 -3.48 5.26
N GLN A 135 -6.34 -2.36 4.56
CA GLN A 135 -7.43 -1.39 4.64
C GLN A 135 -8.24 -1.31 3.35
N PHE A 136 -8.17 -2.34 2.51
CA PHE A 136 -8.68 -2.32 1.15
C PHE A 136 -10.15 -1.89 1.08
N LEU A 137 -10.99 -2.35 2.01
CA LEU A 137 -12.41 -1.96 2.11
C LEU A 137 -12.66 -0.46 2.32
N GLU A 138 -11.75 0.23 3.01
CA GLU A 138 -11.84 1.69 3.17
C GLU A 138 -11.29 2.39 1.92
N VAL A 139 -10.25 1.83 1.30
CA VAL A 139 -9.63 2.39 0.11
C VAL A 139 -10.59 2.37 -1.09
N VAL A 140 -11.33 1.28 -1.31
CA VAL A 140 -12.30 1.18 -2.43
C VAL A 140 -13.45 2.21 -2.34
N LYS A 141 -13.68 2.81 -1.17
CA LYS A 141 -14.71 3.85 -0.97
C LYS A 141 -14.22 5.24 -1.33
N THR A 142 -12.91 5.42 -1.56
CA THR A 142 -12.31 6.72 -1.84
C THR A 142 -12.46 7.14 -3.30
N GLU A 143 -12.53 8.45 -3.55
CA GLU A 143 -12.54 8.99 -4.92
C GLU A 143 -11.25 8.64 -5.67
N ASP A 144 -10.10 8.61 -4.98
CA ASP A 144 -8.80 8.24 -5.55
C ASP A 144 -8.83 6.84 -6.19
N PHE A 145 -9.58 5.89 -5.62
CA PHE A 145 -9.72 4.56 -6.19
C PHE A 145 -10.46 4.56 -7.53
N LEU A 146 -11.44 5.45 -7.70
CA LEU A 146 -12.19 5.60 -8.96
C LEU A 146 -11.35 6.24 -10.08
N LEU A 147 -10.27 6.94 -9.72
CA LEU A 147 -9.37 7.63 -10.63
C LEU A 147 -8.17 6.76 -11.07
N LEU A 148 -8.07 5.51 -10.58
CA LEU A 148 -6.99 4.60 -10.93
C LEU A 148 -6.98 4.27 -12.43
N SER A 149 -5.78 4.08 -12.97
CA SER A 149 -5.60 3.57 -14.32
C SER A 149 -6.05 2.10 -14.40
N TYR A 150 -6.35 1.63 -15.61
CA TYR A 150 -6.70 0.22 -15.84
C TYR A 150 -5.59 -0.72 -15.33
N ASP A 151 -4.32 -0.40 -15.62
CA ASP A 151 -3.18 -1.22 -15.22
C ASP A 151 -3.00 -1.25 -13.69
N ASP A 152 -3.18 -0.10 -13.02
CA ASP A 152 -3.10 -0.02 -11.56
C ASP A 152 -4.24 -0.78 -10.89
N LEU A 153 -5.46 -0.67 -11.43
CA LEU A 153 -6.62 -1.40 -10.93
C LEU A 153 -6.40 -2.91 -11.05
N VAL A 154 -5.98 -3.40 -12.24
CA VAL A 154 -5.67 -4.82 -12.46
C VAL A 154 -4.58 -5.29 -11.51
N GLY A 155 -3.51 -4.51 -11.32
CA GLY A 155 -2.44 -4.84 -10.38
C GLY A 155 -2.90 -4.93 -8.92
N ILE A 156 -3.85 -4.08 -8.51
CA ILE A 156 -4.42 -4.12 -7.16
C ILE A 156 -5.33 -5.33 -7.00
N ILE A 157 -6.32 -5.53 -7.88
CA ILE A 157 -7.30 -6.61 -7.75
C ILE A 157 -6.70 -8.01 -7.94
N ALA A 158 -5.61 -8.13 -8.70
CA ALA A 158 -4.90 -9.40 -8.88
C ALA A 158 -4.05 -9.80 -7.66
N CYS A 159 -3.98 -8.98 -6.60
CA CYS A 159 -3.26 -9.34 -5.38
C CYS A 159 -4.06 -10.34 -4.53
N ASN A 160 -3.55 -11.55 -4.36
CA ASN A 160 -4.12 -12.63 -3.51
C ASN A 160 -4.10 -12.35 -1.99
N GLY A 161 -3.93 -11.10 -1.56
CA GLY A 161 -3.81 -10.73 -0.14
C GLY A 161 -4.51 -9.42 0.21
N LEU A 162 -5.57 -9.09 -0.54
CA LEU A 162 -6.47 -8.00 -0.19
C LEU A 162 -7.36 -8.42 0.97
N ALA A 163 -7.47 -7.60 2.01
CA ALA A 163 -8.39 -7.83 3.12
C ALA A 163 -9.83 -7.50 2.69
N VAL A 164 -10.40 -8.35 1.84
CA VAL A 164 -11.83 -8.41 1.53
C VAL A 164 -12.48 -9.48 2.40
N PRO A 165 -13.76 -9.34 2.80
CA PRO A 165 -14.51 -10.44 3.38
C PRO A 165 -14.39 -11.63 2.43
N CYS A 166 -13.89 -12.75 2.95
CA CYS A 166 -13.53 -13.92 2.16
C CYS A 166 -14.68 -14.33 1.21
N GLU A 167 -14.43 -14.29 -0.11
CA GLU A 167 -15.24 -15.03 -1.09
C GLU A 167 -15.24 -16.55 -0.79
N GLU A 168 -14.24 -17.02 -0.03
CA GLU A 168 -14.02 -18.41 0.37
C GLU A 168 -15.00 -18.95 1.44
N GLN A 169 -15.89 -18.12 2.00
CA GLN A 169 -17.05 -18.62 2.79
C GLN A 169 -18.26 -18.93 1.91
N SER A 170 -18.34 -18.34 0.71
CA SER A 170 -19.51 -18.49 -0.14
C SER A 170 -19.60 -19.91 -0.67
N VAL A 171 -20.81 -20.49 -0.58
CA VAL A 171 -21.08 -21.83 -1.09
C VAL A 171 -22.19 -21.75 -2.11
N GLU A 172 -21.99 -22.40 -3.25
CA GLU A 172 -22.98 -22.48 -4.31
C GLU A 172 -23.39 -23.93 -4.55
N VAL A 173 -24.69 -24.14 -4.81
CA VAL A 173 -25.23 -25.42 -5.24
C VAL A 173 -25.56 -25.38 -6.73
N TYR A 174 -25.07 -26.36 -7.47
CA TYR A 174 -25.42 -26.56 -8.87
C TYR A 174 -26.59 -27.55 -8.98
N ARG A 175 -27.67 -27.15 -9.67
CA ARG A 175 -28.79 -28.04 -10.00
C ARG A 175 -28.68 -28.53 -11.45
N PRO A 176 -28.37 -29.82 -11.69
CA PRO A 176 -28.23 -30.34 -13.06
C PRO A 176 -29.53 -30.33 -13.88
N SER A 177 -30.69 -30.28 -13.22
CA SER A 177 -32.00 -30.31 -13.87
C SER A 177 -32.30 -29.08 -14.71
N ASP A 178 -31.80 -27.92 -14.29
CA ASP A 178 -32.01 -26.62 -14.94
C ASP A 178 -30.70 -25.91 -15.30
N GLY A 179 -29.55 -26.43 -14.86
CA GLY A 179 -28.23 -25.88 -15.15
C GLY A 179 -27.91 -24.61 -14.37
N VAL A 180 -28.63 -24.37 -13.26
CA VAL A 180 -28.52 -23.13 -12.49
C VAL A 180 -27.63 -23.32 -11.26
N TRP A 181 -26.71 -22.37 -11.05
CA TRP A 181 -26.02 -22.18 -9.78
C TRP A 181 -26.87 -21.31 -8.86
N SER A 182 -26.95 -21.67 -7.58
CA SER A 182 -27.65 -20.89 -6.57
C SER A 182 -26.81 -20.78 -5.31
N SER A 183 -26.75 -19.60 -4.71
CA SER A 183 -26.10 -19.42 -3.42
C SER A 183 -26.86 -20.17 -2.32
N VAL A 184 -26.12 -20.84 -1.45
CA VAL A 184 -26.63 -21.48 -0.23
C VAL A 184 -26.03 -20.79 0.99
N ALA A 185 -26.34 -21.25 2.20
CA ALA A 185 -25.74 -20.68 3.40
C ALA A 185 -24.20 -20.71 3.31
N ASP A 186 -23.57 -19.62 3.70
CA ASP A 186 -22.11 -19.50 3.74
C ASP A 186 -21.54 -20.42 4.84
N MET A 187 -20.34 -20.96 4.61
CA MET A 187 -19.60 -21.68 5.66
C MET A 187 -19.27 -20.73 6.81
N GLU A 188 -19.23 -21.27 8.02
CA GLU A 188 -18.87 -20.51 9.21
C GLU A 188 -17.37 -20.19 9.21
N ILE A 189 -16.54 -21.12 8.69
CA ILE A 189 -15.09 -20.96 8.62
C ILE A 189 -14.62 -21.02 7.16
N SER A 190 -13.86 -20.00 6.75
CA SER A 190 -13.20 -19.96 5.45
C SER A 190 -12.09 -21.00 5.38
N ARG A 191 -12.07 -21.83 4.33
CA ARG A 191 -11.06 -22.89 4.15
C ARG A 191 -10.69 -23.02 2.67
N PHE A 192 -9.41 -23.19 2.38
CA PHE A 192 -8.93 -23.65 1.06
C PHE A 192 -8.29 -25.03 1.15
N ARG A 193 -8.26 -25.79 0.03
CA ARG A 193 -7.75 -27.18 -0.04
C ARG A 193 -8.43 -28.15 0.94
N LEU A 194 -9.71 -27.90 1.22
CA LEU A 194 -10.54 -28.74 2.08
C LEU A 194 -10.87 -30.11 1.46
N GLY A 195 -11.18 -31.08 2.32
CA GLY A 195 -11.80 -32.35 1.93
C GLY A 195 -13.30 -32.32 2.15
N VAL A 196 -14.06 -32.88 1.20
CA VAL A 196 -15.54 -32.99 1.28
C VAL A 196 -15.96 -34.45 1.23
N ALA A 197 -16.91 -34.83 2.08
CA ALA A 197 -17.56 -36.13 2.02
C ALA A 197 -19.07 -36.02 2.24
N VAL A 198 -19.83 -37.00 1.74
CA VAL A 198 -21.27 -37.10 1.96
C VAL A 198 -21.54 -38.32 2.84
N LEU A 199 -22.28 -38.13 3.93
CA LEU A 199 -22.70 -39.19 4.84
C LEU A 199 -24.12 -38.89 5.34
N ASP A 200 -25.01 -39.90 5.30
CA ASP A 200 -26.40 -39.79 5.78
C ASP A 200 -27.18 -38.58 5.22
N GLY A 201 -26.87 -38.18 3.99
CA GLY A 201 -27.51 -37.03 3.33
C GLY A 201 -27.02 -35.65 3.78
N LEU A 202 -25.96 -35.60 4.58
CA LEU A 202 -25.26 -34.38 5.00
C LEU A 202 -23.91 -34.26 4.29
N LEU A 203 -23.43 -33.03 4.10
CA LEU A 203 -22.11 -32.73 3.55
C LEU A 203 -21.15 -32.41 4.68
N TYR A 204 -20.03 -33.11 4.76
CA TYR A 204 -18.99 -32.90 5.76
C TYR A 204 -17.78 -32.25 5.09
N VAL A 205 -17.39 -31.08 5.60
CA VAL A 205 -16.22 -30.31 5.18
C VAL A 205 -15.18 -30.36 6.28
N MET A 206 -13.99 -30.88 5.97
CA MET A 206 -12.94 -31.08 6.98
C MET A 206 -11.54 -30.79 6.45
N GLY A 207 -10.66 -30.44 7.38
CA GLY A 207 -9.28 -30.05 7.06
C GLY A 207 -9.21 -28.71 6.34
N GLY A 208 -8.23 -28.59 5.43
CA GLY A 208 -7.92 -27.37 4.71
C GLY A 208 -6.96 -26.45 5.47
N GLU A 209 -6.61 -25.35 4.82
CA GLU A 209 -5.73 -24.30 5.30
C GLU A 209 -6.54 -22.99 5.46
N MET A 210 -6.13 -22.15 6.42
CA MET A 210 -6.63 -20.78 6.63
C MET A 210 -5.40 -19.86 6.72
N GLU A 211 -5.57 -18.54 6.54
CA GLU A 211 -4.55 -17.58 6.95
C GLU A 211 -4.16 -17.77 8.43
N GLU A 212 -2.86 -17.72 8.74
CA GLU A 212 -2.31 -18.07 10.05
C GLU A 212 -2.80 -17.16 11.21
N PRO A 213 -2.94 -17.65 12.45
CA PRO A 213 -2.69 -19.01 12.94
C PRO A 213 -3.95 -19.89 12.97
N VAL A 214 -3.81 -21.14 12.52
CA VAL A 214 -4.91 -22.04 12.14
C VAL A 214 -5.35 -22.99 13.25
N VAL A 215 -6.66 -23.17 13.42
CA VAL A 215 -7.29 -24.20 14.27
C VAL A 215 -7.80 -25.34 13.37
N TYR A 216 -7.06 -26.46 13.34
CA TYR A 216 -7.29 -27.60 12.41
C TYR A 216 -8.22 -28.71 12.96
N ASN A 217 -8.99 -28.46 14.02
CA ASN A 217 -9.73 -29.52 14.71
C ASN A 217 -11.25 -29.45 14.54
N THR A 218 -11.75 -28.66 13.59
CA THR A 218 -13.19 -28.52 13.32
C THR A 218 -13.60 -29.19 12.02
N VAL A 219 -14.81 -29.76 12.01
CA VAL A 219 -15.55 -30.21 10.84
C VAL A 219 -16.81 -29.37 10.72
N GLU A 220 -17.12 -28.94 9.50
CA GLU A 220 -18.36 -28.23 9.19
C GLU A 220 -19.32 -29.15 8.45
N ILE A 221 -20.55 -29.22 8.95
CA ILE A 221 -21.57 -30.15 8.46
C ILE A 221 -22.71 -29.34 7.88
N TYR A 222 -22.95 -29.46 6.58
CA TYR A 222 -24.08 -28.82 5.90
C TYR A 222 -25.27 -29.75 5.82
N ASN A 223 -26.42 -29.22 6.23
CA ASN A 223 -27.71 -29.86 6.05
C ASN A 223 -28.47 -29.18 4.89
N PRO A 224 -28.64 -29.85 3.74
CA PRO A 224 -29.33 -29.27 2.58
C PRO A 224 -30.83 -29.06 2.81
N ASN A 225 -31.45 -29.74 3.79
CA ASN A 225 -32.88 -29.57 4.07
C ASN A 225 -33.17 -28.29 4.87
N SER A 226 -32.28 -27.94 5.80
CA SER A 226 -32.40 -26.70 6.58
C SER A 226 -31.61 -25.53 6.00
N ASN A 227 -30.73 -25.80 5.02
CA ASN A 227 -29.78 -24.83 4.48
C ASN A 227 -28.95 -24.17 5.60
N THR A 228 -28.36 -24.99 6.47
CA THR A 228 -27.57 -24.53 7.61
C THR A 228 -26.31 -25.35 7.77
N TRP A 229 -25.25 -24.70 8.26
CA TRP A 229 -24.01 -25.32 8.69
C TRP A 229 -23.99 -25.53 10.20
N THR A 230 -23.38 -26.61 10.65
CA THR A 230 -23.05 -26.84 12.06
C THR A 230 -21.60 -27.24 12.20
N THR A 231 -20.89 -26.61 13.12
CA THR A 231 -19.47 -26.89 13.39
C THR A 231 -19.32 -27.87 14.55
N GLU A 232 -18.57 -28.95 14.34
CA GLU A 232 -18.18 -29.90 15.39
C GLU A 232 -16.65 -29.93 15.57
N ILE A 233 -16.19 -30.20 16.80
CA ILE A 233 -14.77 -30.31 17.12
C ILE A 233 -14.39 -31.79 17.18
N LEU A 234 -13.48 -32.23 16.30
CA LEU A 234 -13.13 -33.64 16.10
C LEU A 234 -12.20 -34.23 17.19
N SER A 235 -11.30 -33.45 17.83
CA SER A 235 -10.44 -33.98 18.91
C SER A 235 -9.72 -32.93 19.78
N ARG A 236 -9.36 -33.33 21.02
CA ARG A 236 -8.65 -32.56 22.07
C ARG A 236 -7.12 -32.40 21.87
N ASN A 237 -6.52 -33.08 20.89
CA ASN A 237 -5.05 -33.20 20.78
C ASN A 237 -4.37 -32.28 19.74
N GLY A 238 -5.10 -31.40 19.04
CA GLY A 238 -4.50 -30.32 18.25
C GLY A 238 -3.68 -30.72 17.01
N GLU A 239 -3.84 -31.96 16.51
CA GLU A 239 -3.14 -32.40 15.29
C GLU A 239 -3.83 -31.91 14.00
N ARG A 240 -3.03 -31.72 12.94
CA ARG A 240 -3.48 -31.20 11.64
C ARG A 240 -4.15 -32.29 10.80
N THR A 241 -5.34 -32.00 10.29
CA THR A 241 -6.06 -32.88 9.35
C THR A 241 -6.02 -32.29 7.94
N TYR A 242 -5.44 -32.99 6.97
CA TYR A 242 -5.34 -32.53 5.58
C TYR A 242 -6.41 -33.13 4.65
N SER A 243 -6.97 -34.28 5.01
CA SER A 243 -7.99 -34.97 4.21
C SER A 243 -8.74 -35.96 5.10
N GLY A 244 -9.98 -36.28 4.72
CA GLY A 244 -10.80 -37.28 5.38
C GLY A 244 -11.40 -38.24 4.37
N VAL A 245 -11.50 -39.50 4.76
CA VAL A 245 -12.21 -40.54 4.00
C VAL A 245 -13.40 -40.95 4.84
N VAL A 246 -14.59 -40.85 4.27
CA VAL A 246 -15.80 -41.42 4.88
C VAL A 246 -15.94 -42.86 4.40
N ILE A 247 -16.07 -43.77 5.36
CA ILE A 247 -16.40 -45.17 5.10
C ILE A 247 -17.86 -45.35 5.51
N ASP A 248 -18.76 -45.35 4.53
CA ASP A 248 -20.13 -45.82 4.73
C ASP A 248 -20.06 -47.34 4.95
N ARG A 249 -20.46 -47.81 6.14
CA ARG A 249 -20.11 -49.15 6.64
C ARG A 249 -20.54 -50.25 5.65
N PRO A 250 -19.61 -50.97 5.00
CA PRO A 250 -19.94 -52.28 4.47
C PRO A 250 -20.14 -53.22 5.67
N HIS A 251 -21.11 -54.12 5.60
CA HIS A 251 -21.43 -55.12 6.63
C HIS A 251 -20.27 -56.05 7.08
N HIS A 252 -19.02 -55.82 6.65
CA HIS A 252 -17.88 -56.70 6.84
C HIS A 252 -16.64 -56.08 7.49
N PHE A 253 -16.70 -54.85 8.02
CA PHE A 253 -15.65 -54.34 8.90
C PHE A 253 -16.03 -54.61 10.37
N LEU A 254 -15.40 -55.64 10.95
CA LEU A 254 -15.32 -55.90 12.40
C LEU A 254 -14.04 -55.27 12.95
#